data_AF-A0A953JIH6-F1
#
_entry.id   AF-A0A953JIH6-F1
#
_cell.length_a   1.000
_cell.length_b   1.000
_cell.length_c   1.000
_cell.angle_alpha   90.00
_cell.angle_beta   90.00
_cell.angle_gamma   90.00
#
_symmetry.space_group_name_H-M   'P 1'
#
loop_
_entity.id
_entity.type
_entity.pdbx_description
1 polymer ?
#
loop_
_entity_poly.entity_id
_entity_poly.type
_entity_poly.pdbx_seq_one_letter_code
_entity_poly.pdbx_strand_id
1 'polypeptide(L)' 'MPLSLALTEDRDARLRNGGPSQGAEAEAARFRALGRPVRHRPEDMPAARG' A
#
# COMPACT_ATOMS: atom_id res chain seq x y z
N MET A 1 14.69 4.02 -5.97
CA MET A 1 13.86 5.21 -6.27
C MET A 1 13.15 5.69 -5.01
N PRO A 2 12.75 6.97 -4.92
CA PRO A 2 12.02 7.48 -3.76
C PRO A 2 10.64 6.82 -3.61
N LEU A 3 10.25 6.51 -2.37
CA LEU A 3 8.98 5.83 -2.02
C LEU A 3 7.74 6.53 -2.61
N SER A 4 7.78 7.86 -2.70
CA SER A 4 6.71 8.67 -3.29
C SER A 4 6.40 8.31 -4.75
N LEU A 5 7.42 7.93 -5.53
CA LEU A 5 7.24 7.56 -6.94
C LEU A 5 6.63 6.15 -7.07
N ALA A 6 7.10 5.19 -6.28
CA ALA A 6 6.55 3.83 -6.25
C ALA A 6 5.07 3.78 -5.84
N LEU A 7 4.65 4.65 -4.91
CA LEU A 7 3.23 4.79 -4.53
C LEU A 7 2.36 5.42 -5.63
N THR A 8 2.95 6.27 -6.47
CA THR A 8 2.22 6.96 -7.55
C THR A 8 1.98 6.03 -8.74
N GLU A 9 2.93 5.12 -9.00
CA GLU A 9 2.85 4.12 -10.07
C GLU A 9 1.99 2.91 -9.65
N ASP A 10 2.08 2.46 -8.40
CA ASP A 10 1.27 1.36 -7.87
C ASP A 10 -0.06 1.88 -7.28
N ARG A 11 -0.90 2.47 -8.15
CA ARG A 11 -2.23 2.99 -7.76
C ARG A 11 -3.21 1.91 -7.32
N ASP A 12 -2.84 0.65 -7.53
CA ASP A 12 -3.62 -0.52 -7.15
C ASP A 12 -3.28 -1.13 -5.80
N ALA A 13 -2.27 -0.57 -5.12
CA ALA A 13 -1.86 -1.02 -3.81
C ALA A 13 -2.02 0.04 -2.73
N ARG A 14 -2.21 -0.43 -1.49
CA ARG A 14 -2.22 0.44 -0.30
C ARG A 14 -1.02 0.15 0.58
N LEU A 15 -0.24 1.18 0.87
CA LEU A 15 0.82 1.13 1.88
C LEU A 15 0.28 1.62 3.23
N ARG A 16 0.31 0.75 4.23
CA ARG A 16 0.00 1.12 5.62
C ARG A 16 1.28 1.56 6.32
N ASN A 17 1.38 2.86 6.63
CA ASN A 17 2.47 3.41 7.41
C ASN A 17 1.93 3.90 8.78
N GLY A 18 2.28 3.23 9.88
CA GLY A 18 1.85 3.59 11.25
C GLY A 18 1.16 2.47 12.05
N GLY A 19 0.80 2.79 13.31
CA GLY A 19 0.26 1.87 14.33
C GLY A 19 -1.20 1.41 14.14
N PRO A 20 -1.81 0.76 15.15
CA PRO A 20 -3.19 0.26 15.08
C PRO A 20 -4.17 1.44 14.91
N SER A 21 -4.95 1.40 13.82
CA SER A 21 -5.96 2.41 13.48
C SER A 21 -7.15 1.71 12.82
N GLN A 22 -8.34 1.88 13.40
CA GLN A 22 -9.58 1.27 12.89
C GLN A 22 -9.88 1.72 11.45
N GLY A 23 -9.65 2.99 11.12
CA GLY A 23 -9.82 3.50 9.76
C GLY A 23 -8.84 2.87 8.77
N ALA A 24 -7.59 2.66 9.20
CA ALA A 24 -6.59 1.98 8.38
C ALA A 24 -6.95 0.50 8.15
N GLU A 25 -7.54 -0.17 9.13
CA GLU A 25 -7.99 -1.57 9.03
C GLU A 25 -9.20 -1.72 8.12
N ALA A 26 -10.19 -0.83 8.25
CA ALA A 26 -11.37 -0.83 7.39
C ALA A 26 -10.99 -0.67 5.90
N GLU A 27 -10.08 0.25 5.59
CA GLU A 27 -9.65 0.45 4.21
C GLU A 27 -8.70 -0.68 3.73
N ALA A 28 -7.92 -1.31 4.62
CA ALA A 28 -7.14 -2.50 4.26
C ALA A 28 -8.07 -3.69 3.93
N ALA A 29 -9.15 -3.87 4.70
CA ALA A 29 -10.16 -4.89 4.43
C ALA A 29 -10.85 -4.67 3.07
N ARG A 30 -11.15 -3.41 2.72
CA ARG A 30 -11.70 -3.06 1.39
C ARG A 30 -10.76 -3.44 0.25
N PHE A 31 -9.47 -3.14 0.37
CA PHE A 31 -8.49 -3.49 -0.68
C PHE A 31 -8.34 -5.02 -0.82
N ARG A 32 -8.28 -5.76 0.30
CA ARG A 32 -8.25 -7.24 0.27
C ARG A 32 -9.49 -7.83 -0.40
N ALA A 33 -10.68 -7.29 -0.13
CA ALA A 33 -11.92 -7.73 -0.74
C ALA A 33 -11.96 -7.51 -2.27
N LEU A 34 -11.21 -6.51 -2.76
CA LEU A 34 -11.06 -6.22 -4.19
C LEU A 34 -9.93 -7.03 -4.85
N GLY A 35 -9.29 -7.96 -4.12
CA GLY A 35 -8.13 -8.71 -4.61
C GLY A 35 -6.86 -7.88 -4.78
N ARG A 36 -6.83 -6.68 -4.18
CA ARG A 36 -5.72 -5.72 -4.32
C ARG A 36 -4.69 -5.91 -3.21
N PRO A 37 -3.38 -5.79 -3.52
CA PRO A 37 -2.32 -5.96 -2.55
C PRO A 37 -2.35 -4.88 -1.47
N VAL A 38 -2.22 -5.31 -0.21
CA VAL A 38 -2.04 -4.43 0.96
C VAL A 38 -0.66 -4.68 1.53
N ARG A 39 0.15 -3.63 1.58
CA ARG A 39 1.53 -3.67 2.05
C ARG A 39 1.65 -2.94 3.37
N HIS A 40 2.50 -3.47 4.25
CA HIS A 40 2.62 -2.96 5.61
C HIS A 40 3.97 -2.29 5.86
N ARG A 41 4.92 -2.47 4.94
CA ARG A 41 6.24 -1.86 5.01
C ARG A 41 6.62 -1.26 3.67
N PRO A 42 7.36 -0.13 3.66
CA PRO A 42 7.92 0.43 2.44
C PRO A 42 8.73 -0.58 1.62
N GLU A 43 9.44 -1.49 2.28
CA GLU A 43 10.24 -2.55 1.62
C GLU A 43 9.41 -3.54 0.80
N ASP A 44 8.10 -3.64 1.08
CA ASP A 44 7.19 -4.53 0.33
C ASP A 44 6.79 -3.93 -1.02
N MET A 45 7.03 -2.63 -1.24
CA MET A 45 6.65 -1.94 -2.47
C MET A 45 7.53 -2.41 -3.63
N PRO A 46 6.95 -2.70 -4.81
CA PRO A 46 7.73 -3.04 -5.99
C PRO A 46 8.66 -1.89 -6.35
N ALA A 47 9.86 -2.21 -6.82
CA ALA A 47 10.71 -1.21 -7.44
C ALA A 47 9.98 -0.66 -8.67
N ALA A 48 9.75 0.65 -8.69
CA ALA A 48 9.21 1.40 -9.82
C ALA A 48 9.89 0.96 -11.13
N ARG A 49 9.10 0.57 -12.15
CA ARG A 49 9.60 0.26 -13.49
C ARG A 49 9.61 1.58 -14.26
N GLY A 50 10.80 2.15 -14.41
CA GLY A 50 11.03 3.36 -15.22
C GLY A 50 10.70 3.16 -16.69
#